data_AF-B9XKA4-F1
#
_entry.id   AF-B9XKA4-F1
#
_cell.length_a   1.000
_cell.length_b   1.000
_cell.length_c   1.000
_cell.angle_alpha   90.00
_cell.angle_beta   90.00
_cell.angle_gamma   90.00
#
_symmetry.space_group_name_H-M   'P 1'
#
loop_
_entity.id
_entity.type
_entity.pdbx_description
1 polymer ?
#
loop_
_entity_poly.entity_id
_entity_poly.type
_entity_poly.pdbx_seq_one_letter_code
_entity_poly.pdbx_strand_id
1 'polypeptide(L)' 'MAWKTVTPMEEIIRFVMLARSARFTVRELCEQFGISRKTGYKHLARYAAFFSRSFTEIC' A
#
# COMPACT_ATOMS: atom_id res chain seq x y z
N MET A 1 24.46 8.39 10.98
CA MET A 1 23.47 7.76 11.91
C MET A 1 22.57 6.87 11.08
N ALA A 2 22.40 5.61 11.47
CA ALA A 2 21.82 4.54 10.64
C ALA A 2 20.30 4.66 10.53
N TRP A 3 19.82 5.74 9.92
CA TRP A 3 18.42 5.94 9.60
C TRP A 3 18.18 5.30 8.23
N LYS A 4 17.18 4.42 8.18
CA LYS A 4 16.87 3.55 7.04
C LYS A 4 16.77 4.37 5.75
N THR A 5 17.59 4.01 4.76
CA THR A 5 17.33 4.30 3.36
C THR A 5 16.07 3.54 2.95
N VAL A 6 14.91 4.17 3.14
CA VAL A 6 13.64 3.60 2.69
C VAL A 6 13.59 3.76 1.18
N THR A 7 13.48 2.65 0.47
CA THR A 7 13.29 2.69 -0.98
C THR A 7 11.84 3.05 -1.31
N PRO A 8 11.57 3.68 -2.47
CA PRO A 8 10.19 3.95 -2.90
C PRO A 8 9.31 2.70 -2.91
N MET A 9 9.89 1.53 -3.18
CA MET A 9 9.18 0.25 -3.15
C MET A 9 8.74 -0.14 -1.74
N GLU A 10 9.58 0.05 -0.73
CA GLU A 10 9.23 -0.23 0.67
C GLU A 10 8.10 0.67 1.18
N GLU A 11 8.07 1.94 0.78
CA GLU A 11 6.96 2.84 1.11
C GLU A 11 5.64 2.38 0.47
N ILE A 12 5.67 1.94 -0.79
CA ILE A 12 4.50 1.40 -1.47
C ILE A 12 4.01 0.12 -0.79
N ILE A 13 4.91 -0.78 -0.41
CA ILE A 13 4.56 -2.01 0.32
C ILE A 13 3.91 -1.65 1.66
N ARG A 14 4.49 -0.72 2.42
CA ARG A 14 3.94 -0.27 3.70
C ARG A 14 2.55 0.35 3.52
N PHE A 15 2.36 1.19 2.49
CA PHE A 15 1.07 1.79 2.16
C PHE A 15 0.00 0.72 1.91
N VAL A 16 0.30 -0.30 1.09
CA VAL A 16 -0.64 -1.39 0.79
C VAL A 16 -0.94 -2.23 2.03
N MET A 17 0.06 -2.55 2.85
CA MET A 17 -0.14 -3.33 4.08
C MET A 17 -1.04 -2.61 5.08
N LEU A 18 -0.87 -1.30 5.23
CA LEU A 18 -1.73 -0.48 6.09
C LEU A 18 -3.15 -0.37 5.52
N ALA A 19 -3.29 -0.19 4.20
CA ALA A 19 -4.60 -0.16 3.55
C ALA A 19 -5.37 -1.48 3.73
N ARG A 20 -4.68 -2.63 3.75
CA ARG A 20 -5.27 -3.95 4.02
C ARG A 20 -5.68 -4.16 5.48
N SER A 21 -5.05 -3.46 6.41
CA SER A 21 -5.35 -3.63 7.84
C SER A 21 -6.76 -3.17 8.24
N ALA A 22 -7.49 -2.51 7.34
CA ALA A 22 -8.81 -1.89 7.55
C ALA A 22 -8.88 -0.88 8.72
N ARG A 23 -7.73 -0.55 9.33
CA ARG A 23 -7.61 0.41 10.43
C ARG A 23 -7.56 1.86 9.96
N PHE A 24 -7.18 2.08 8.71
CA PHE A 24 -7.01 3.40 8.12
C PHE A 24 -7.77 3.49 6.81
N THR A 25 -8.33 4.66 6.52
CA THR A 25 -8.90 4.94 5.21
C THR A 25 -7.81 5.27 4.20
N VAL A 26 -8.07 5.00 2.92
CA VAL A 26 -7.14 5.35 1.83
C VAL A 26 -6.82 6.85 1.82
N ARG A 27 -7.78 7.69 2.24
CA ARG A 27 -7.58 9.14 2.35
C ARG A 27 -6.51 9.49 3.38
N GLU A 28 -6.65 8.98 4.61
CA GLU A 28 -5.69 9.22 5.69
C GLU A 28 -4.30 8.72 5.32
N LEU A 29 -4.21 7.55 4.67
CA LEU A 29 -2.94 7.03 4.17
C LEU A 29 -2.34 7.90 3.06
N CYS A 30 -3.14 8.43 2.15
CA CYS A 30 -2.63 9.34 1.12
C CYS A 30 -2.07 10.64 1.73
N GLU A 31 -2.74 11.17 2.76
CA GLU A 31 -2.28 12.35 3.51
C GLU A 31 -0.99 12.04 4.29
N GLN A 32 -0.90 10.89 4.96
CA GLN A 32 0.29 10.47 5.72
C GLN A 32 1.51 10.20 4.85
N PHE A 33 1.32 9.59 3.68
CA PHE A 33 2.40 9.26 2.75
C PHE A 33 2.70 10.40 1.75
N GLY A 34 1.97 11.51 1.80
CA GLY A 34 2.17 12.66 0.91
C GLY A 34 1.90 12.34 -0.58
N ILE A 35 1.08 11.33 -0.86
CA ILE A 35 0.77 10.90 -2.23
C ILE A 35 -0.61 11.37 -2.66
N SER A 36 -0.78 11.58 -3.97
CA SER A 36 -2.11 11.85 -4.51
C SER A 36 -3.03 10.62 -4.36
N ARG A 37 -4.32 10.85 -4.13
CA ARG A 37 -5.34 9.78 -4.08
C ARG A 37 -5.31 8.91 -5.34
N LYS A 38 -5.14 9.52 -6.52
CA LYS A 38 -5.03 8.81 -7.81
C LYS A 38 -3.85 7.83 -7.82
N THR A 39 -2.70 8.26 -7.28
CA THR A 39 -1.51 7.41 -7.13
C THR A 39 -1.77 6.27 -6.15
N GLY A 40 -2.38 6.56 -4.99
CA GLY A 40 -2.75 5.56 -3.98
C GLY A 40 -3.64 4.45 -4.55
N TYR A 41 -4.72 4.81 -5.25
CA TYR A 41 -5.60 3.83 -5.90
C TYR A 41 -4.89 3.01 -6.98
N LYS A 42 -3.95 3.59 -7.74
CA LYS A 42 -3.16 2.86 -8.74
C LYS A 42 -2.29 1.77 -8.09
N HIS A 43 -1.68 2.05 -6.94
CA HIS A 43 -0.89 1.07 -6.20
C HIS A 43 -1.76 -0.07 -5.65
N LEU A 44 -2.94 0.26 -5.11
CA LEU A 44 -3.90 -0.74 -4.63
C LEU A 44 -4.42 -1.63 -5.77
N ALA A 45 -4.81 -1.03 -6.89
CA ALA A 45 -5.30 -1.78 -8.06
C ALA A 45 -4.21 -2.72 -8.61
N ARG A 46 -2.96 -2.24 -8.71
CA ARG A 46 -1.82 -3.06 -9.14
C ARG A 46 -1.57 -4.22 -8.17
N TYR A 47 -1.66 -3.99 -6.86
CA TYR A 47 -1.46 -5.03 -5.86
C TYR A 47 -2.62 -6.04 -5.86
N ALA A 48 -3.86 -5.59 -5.99
CA ALA A 48 -5.03 -6.45 -6.10
C ALA A 48 -4.95 -7.37 -7.33
N ALA A 49 -4.51 -6.85 -8.48
CA ALA A 49 -4.30 -7.63 -9.70
C ALA A 49 -3.16 -8.68 -9.57
N PHE A 50 -2.17 -8.42 -8.72
CA PHE A 50 -1.12 -9.40 -8.41
C PHE A 50 -1.64 -10.50 -7.49
N PHE A 51 -2.50 -10.15 -6.52
CA PHE A 51 -3.02 -11.07 -5.51
C PHE A 51 -4.17 -11.97 -6.02
N SER A 52 -4.93 -11.53 -7.04
CA SER A 52 -6.02 -12.32 -7.63
C SER A 52 -5.56 -13.62 -8.32
N ARG A 53 -4.26 -13.90 -8.38
CA ARG A 53 -3.67 -15.14 -8.89
C ARG A 53 -3.19 -16.10 -7.82
N SER A 54 -3.12 -15.70 -6.55
CA SER A 54 -2.42 -16.48 -5.52
C SER A 54 -3.19 -16.67 -4.22
N PHE A 55 -4.45 -16.25 -4.14
CA PHE A 55 -5.13 -16.22 -2.84
C PHE A 55 -6.63 -16.50 -2.90
N THR A 56 -6.99 -17.61 -3.54
CA THR A 56 -8.26 -18.30 -3.25
C THR A 56 -8.08 -19.31 -2.10
N GLU A 57 -6.90 -19.40 -1.47
CA GLU A 57 -6.53 -20.46 -0.52
C GLU A 57 -6.21 -19.98 0.90
N ILE A 58 -6.71 -18.82 1.32
CA ILE A 58 -6.88 -18.53 2.76
C ILE A 58 -8.18 -17.74 2.96
N CYS A 59 -9.30 -18.45 2.77
CA CYS A 59 -10.57 -18.26 3.48
C CYS A 59 -11.14 -19.65 3.74
#